data_AF-A0A5J4N2B0-F1
#
_entry.id   AF-A0A5J4N2B0-F1
#
_cell.length_a   1.000
_cell.length_b   1.000
_cell.length_c   1.000
_cell.angle_alpha   90.00
_cell.angle_beta   90.00
_cell.angle_gamma   90.00
#
_symmetry.space_group_name_H-M   'P 1'
#
loop_
_entity.id
_entity.type
_entity.pdbx_description
1 polymer ?
#
loop_
_entity_poly.entity_id
_entity_poly.type
_entity_poly.pdbx_seq_one_letter_code
_entity_poly.pdbx_strand_id
1 'polypeptide(L)' 'MLRWLQVWLSNRRAWVRVNDTCSKKRVFAQGLPQGSVLSPLLFLIYVDDLVRELS' A
#
# COMPACT_ATOMS: atom_id res chain seq x y z
N MET A 1 4.09 -16.29 -8.53
CA MET A 1 4.41 -15.28 -7.51
C MET A 1 3.83 -13.90 -7.83
N LEU A 2 4.12 -13.30 -8.99
CA LEU A 2 3.63 -11.96 -9.36
C LEU A 2 2.10 -11.80 -9.31
N ARG A 3 1.35 -12.79 -9.80
CA ARG A 3 -0.12 -12.78 -9.73
C ARG A 3 -0.65 -12.69 -8.30
N TRP A 4 0.02 -13.34 -7.35
CA TRP A 4 -0.35 -13.29 -5.93
C TRP A 4 -0.11 -11.88 -5.37
N LEU A 5 1.03 -11.26 -5.69
CA LEU A 5 1.32 -9.87 -5.31
C LEU A 5 0.31 -8.89 -5.91
N GLN A 6 -0.05 -9.05 -7.18
CA GLN A 6 -1.07 -8.21 -7.83
C GLN A 6 -2.43 -8.32 -7.14
N VAL A 7 -2.88 -9.53 -6.84
CA VAL A 7 -4.13 -9.76 -6.10
C VAL A 7 -4.05 -9.16 -4.69
N TRP A 8 -2.90 -9.32 -4.02
CA TRP A 8 -2.66 -8.82 -2.68
C TRP A 8 -2.68 -7.28 -2.60
N LEU A 9 -2.19 -6.60 -3.63
CA LEU A 9 -2.23 -5.13 -3.75
C LEU A 9 -3.59 -4.59 -4.22
N SER A 10 -4.44 -5.43 -4.81
CA SER A 10 -5.71 -5.05 -5.44
C SER A 10 -6.89 -5.01 -4.47
N ASN A 11 -7.93 -4.24 -4.83
CA ASN A 11 -9.24 -4.19 -4.15
C ASN A 11 -9.19 -3.91 -2.63
N ARG A 12 -8.14 -3.22 -2.18
CA ARG A 12 -8.00 -2.79 -0.79
C ARG A 12 -8.95 -1.64 -0.53
N ARG A 13 -9.87 -1.83 0.41
CA ARG A 13 -10.88 -0.82 0.77
C ARG A 13 -10.62 -0.31 2.17
N ALA A 14 -10.56 1.01 2.33
CA ALA A 14 -10.48 1.63 3.63
C ALA A 14 -11.44 2.81 3.74
N TRP A 15 -11.64 3.27 4.96
CA TRP A 15 -12.42 4.43 5.33
C TRP A 15 -11.78 5.03 6.58
N VAL A 16 -12.02 6.31 6.82
CA VAL A 16 -11.45 7.03 7.96
C VAL A 16 -12.58 7.35 8.93
N ARG A 17 -12.31 7.20 10.22
CA ARG A 17 -13.16 7.68 11.31
C ARG A 17 -12.52 8.91 11.93
N VAL A 18 -13.29 9.98 12.10
CA VAL A 18 -12.90 11.17 12.86
C VAL A 18 -14.02 11.46 13.86
N ASN A 19 -13.71 11.35 15.15
CA ASN A 19 -14.70 11.34 16.24
C ASN A 19 -15.82 10.33 15.95
N ASP A 20 -17.08 10.77 15.95
CA ASP A 20 -18.25 9.94 15.70
C ASP A 20 -18.64 9.86 14.21
N THR A 21 -17.84 10.42 13.31
CA THR A 21 -18.14 10.46 11.88
C THR A 21 -17.26 9.50 11.08
N CYS A 22 -17.86 8.84 10.08
CA CYS A 22 -17.19 7.88 9.21
C CYS A 22 -17.21 8.37 7.77
N SER A 23 -16.09 8.30 7.06
CA SER A 23 -16.05 8.56 5.62
C SER A 23 -16.74 7.44 4.85
N LYS A 24 -17.08 7.71 3.58
CA LYS A 24 -17.41 6.63 2.64
C LYS A 24 -16.21 5.70 2.47
N LYS A 25 -16.47 4.41 2.23
CA LYS A 25 -15.43 3.44 1.85
C LYS A 25 -14.86 3.81 0.48
N ARG A 26 -13.53 3.81 0.37
CA ARG A 26 -12.81 4.04 -0.89
C ARG A 26 -11.88 2.88 -1.18
N VAL A 27 -11.70 2.59 -2.47
CA VAL A 27 -10.67 1.65 -2.93
C VAL A 27 -9.34 2.39 -2.99
N PHE A 28 -8.31 1.81 -2.39
CA PHE A 28 -6.94 2.31 -2.42
C PHE A 28 -6.20 1.66 -3.59
N ALA A 29 -6.06 2.42 -4.68
CA ALA A 29 -5.31 1.99 -5.86
C ALA A 29 -3.79 2.06 -5.67
N GLN A 30 -3.32 2.83 -4.67
CA GLN A 30 -1.91 3.11 -4.42
C GLN A 30 -1.48 2.71 -3.01
N GLY A 31 -0.16 2.58 -2.83
CA GLY A 31 0.47 2.23 -1.56
C GLY A 31 0.40 0.73 -1.23
N LEU A 32 0.81 0.40 -0.01
CA LEU A 32 0.92 -0.98 0.48
C LEU A 32 -0.02 -1.21 1.68
N PRO A 33 -0.49 -2.44 1.93
CA PRO A 33 -1.22 -2.80 3.15
C PRO A 33 -0.45 -2.42 4.43
N GLN A 34 -0.96 -1.46 5.20
CA GLN A 34 -0.35 -1.10 6.48
C GLN A 34 -0.50 -2.25 7.50
N GLY A 35 0.54 -2.51 8.28
CA GLY A 35 0.57 -3.62 9.26
C GLY A 35 0.96 -4.99 8.69
N SER A 36 1.25 -5.08 7.38
CA SER A 36 1.82 -6.30 6.81
C SER A 36 3.34 -6.33 6.92
N VAL A 37 3.90 -7.48 7.30
CA VAL A 37 5.33 -7.77 7.29
C VAL A 37 5.98 -7.64 5.90
N LEU A 38 5.19 -7.79 4.83
CA LEU A 38 5.70 -7.72 3.45
C LEU A 38 5.81 -6.28 2.93
N SER A 39 5.05 -5.35 3.52
CA SER A 39 4.99 -3.97 3.06
C SER A 39 6.34 -3.24 3.16
N PRO A 40 7.12 -3.32 4.26
CA PRO A 40 8.44 -2.70 4.32
C PRO A 40 9.40 -3.21 3.22
N LEU A 41 9.40 -4.52 2.96
CA LEU A 41 10.25 -5.10 1.91
C LEU A 41 9.87 -4.59 0.52
N LEU A 42 8.58 -4.58 0.19
CA LEU A 42 8.11 -4.08 -1.10
C LEU A 42 8.35 -2.58 -1.26
N PHE A 43 8.31 -1.82 -0.16
CA PHE A 43 8.67 -0.40 -0.18
C PHE A 43 10.15 -0.21 -0.53
N LEU A 44 11.06 -0.98 0.07
CA LEU A 44 12.49 -0.92 -0.25
C LEU A 44 12.76 -1.21 -1.73
N ILE A 45 12.13 -2.24 -2.27
CA ILE A 45 12.24 -2.58 -3.71
C ILE A 45 11.71 -1.43 -4.57
N TYR A 46 10.60 -0.81 -4.18
CA TYR A 46 9.98 0.28 -4.93
C TYR A 46 10.84 1.55 -4.99
N VAL A 47 11.64 1.83 -3.95
CA VAL A 47 12.46 3.05 -3.87
C VAL A 47 13.93 2.84 -4.26
N ASP A 48 14.36 1.60 -4.54
CA ASP A 48 15.77 1.29 -4.82
C ASP A 48 16.35 2.13 -5.97
N ASP A 49 15.61 2.23 -7.09
CA ASP A 49 16.03 3.01 -8.26
C ASP A 49 16.14 4.50 -7.91
N LEU A 50 15.17 5.05 -7.17
CA LEU A 50 15.20 6.44 -6.72
C LEU A 50 16.42 6.73 -5.83
N VAL A 51 16.78 5.80 -4.95
CA VAL A 51 17.95 5.95 -4.07
C VAL A 51 19.25 5.93 -4.89
N ARG A 52 19.33 5.08 -5.92
CA ARG A 52 20.49 5.00 -6.82
C ARG A 52 20.66 6.24 -7.70
N GLU A 53 19.57 6.92 -8.06
CA GLU A 53 19.64 8.17 -8.83
C GLU A 53 20.11 9.36 -7.99
N LEU A 54 19.98 9.28 -6.66
CA LEU A 54 20.36 10.34 -5.73
C LEU A 54 21.82 10.23 -5.25
N SER A 55 22.52 9.15 -5.57
CA SER A 55 23.94 8.93 -5.26
C SER A 55 24.85 9.39 -6.38
#